data_AF-A0A3D2W7Q4-F1
#
_entry.id   AF-A0A3D2W7Q4-F1
#
_cell.length_a   1.000
_cell.length_b   1.000
_cell.length_c   1.000
_cell.angle_alpha   90.00
_cell.angle_beta   90.00
_cell.angle_gamma   90.00
#
_symmetry.space_group_name_H-M   'P 1'
#
loop_
_entity.id
_entity.type
_entity.pdbx_description
1 polymer ?
#
loop_
_entity_poly.entity_id
_entity_poly.type
_entity_poly.pdbx_seq_one_letter_code
_entity_poly.pdbx_strand_id
1 'polypeptide(L)' 'MSYPVIDVRKTGRRIRELREQNGMSVKNLQEVFGFTSPQAIYKWQWGQTLPDISNLLVLAKLWHVSVENILVLQD' A
#
# COMPACT_ATOMS: atom_id res chain seq x y z
N MET A 1 -26.03 10.66 5.29
CA MET A 1 -24.99 10.57 4.24
C MET A 1 -24.11 9.38 4.59
N SER A 2 -23.89 8.46 3.65
CA SER A 2 -22.88 7.42 3.80
C SER A 2 -21.55 7.99 3.32
N TYR A 3 -20.52 7.94 4.16
CA TYR A 3 -19.17 8.33 3.76
C TYR A 3 -18.46 7.08 3.22
N PRO A 4 -17.58 7.23 2.22
CA PRO A 4 -16.80 6.09 1.72
C PRO A 4 -15.94 5.52 2.84
N VAL A 5 -16.03 4.20 3.06
CA VAL A 5 -15.23 3.47 4.05
C VAL A 5 -14.18 2.66 3.32
N ILE A 6 -12.93 2.71 3.77
CA ILE A 6 -11.84 1.94 3.18
C ILE A 6 -11.91 0.49 3.67
N ASP A 7 -11.82 -0.47 2.75
CA ASP A 7 -11.56 -1.87 3.06
C ASP A 7 -10.04 -2.07 3.20
N VAL A 8 -9.57 -2.14 4.45
CA VAL A 8 -8.14 -2.27 4.76
C VAL A 8 -7.56 -3.59 4.25
N ARG A 9 -8.35 -4.67 4.20
CA ARG A 9 -7.87 -5.98 3.73
C ARG A 9 -7.78 -6.03 2.21
N LYS A 10 -8.79 -5.52 1.49
CA LYS A 10 -8.74 -5.38 0.02
C LYS A 10 -7.62 -4.40 -0.38
N THR A 11 -7.45 -3.29 0.34
CA THR A 11 -6.35 -2.33 0.12
C THR A 11 -4.98 -2.99 0.33
N GLY A 12 -4.79 -3.78 1.38
CA GLY A 12 -3.54 -4.51 1.60
C GLY A 12 -3.21 -5.48 0.47
N ARG A 13 -4.20 -6.23 -0.03
CA ARG A 13 -4.02 -7.08 -1.23
C ARG A 13 -3.64 -6.26 -2.45
N ARG A 14 -4.29 -5.10 -2.67
CA ARG A 14 -3.98 -4.19 -3.78
C ARG A 14 -2.54 -3.68 -3.73
N ILE A 15 -2.04 -3.31 -2.55
CA ILE A 15 -0.63 -2.93 -2.33
C ILE A 15 0.31 -4.07 -2.73
N ARG A 16 -0.02 -5.31 -2.36
CA ARG A 16 0.77 -6.49 -2.73
C ARG A 16 0.79 -6.69 -4.24
N GLU A 17 -0.36 -6.62 -4.89
CA GLU A 17 -0.51 -6.79 -6.34
C GLU A 17 0.28 -5.73 -7.11
N LEU A 18 0.15 -4.46 -6.74
CA LEU A 18 0.89 -3.36 -7.37
C LEU A 18 2.41 -3.54 -7.20
N ARG A 19 2.86 -3.95 -6.01
CA ARG A 19 4.27 -4.27 -5.77
C ARG A 19 4.76 -5.38 -6.72
N GLU A 20 4.00 -6.47 -6.84
CA GLU A 20 4.36 -7.63 -7.66
C GLU A 20 4.29 -7.32 -9.16
N GLN A 21 3.30 -6.53 -9.61
CA GLN A 21 3.17 -6.04 -10.99
C GLN A 21 4.35 -5.16 -11.41
N ASN A 22 4.94 -4.42 -10.47
CA ASN A 22 6.14 -3.62 -10.70
C ASN A 22 7.44 -4.41 -10.47
N GLY A 23 7.38 -5.74 -10.30
CA GLY A 23 8.56 -6.60 -10.14
C GLY A 23 9.37 -6.35 -8.87
N MET A 24 8.77 -5.71 -7.85
CA MET A 24 9.48 -5.31 -6.64
C MET A 24 9.37 -6.36 -5.54
N SER A 25 10.47 -6.64 -4.84
CA SER A 25 10.43 -7.40 -3.59
C SER A 25 10.01 -6.51 -2.42
N VAL A 26 9.62 -7.12 -1.29
CA VAL A 26 9.39 -6.38 -0.03
C VAL A 26 10.67 -5.66 0.42
N LYS A 27 11.85 -6.27 0.18
CA LYS A 27 13.15 -5.65 0.47
C LYS A 27 13.38 -4.38 -0.35
N ASN A 28 12.97 -4.35 -1.63
CA ASN A 28 13.09 -3.13 -2.44
C ASN A 28 12.23 -2.00 -1.87
N LEU A 29 10.99 -2.27 -1.44
CA LEU A 29 10.19 -1.26 -0.76
C LEU A 29 10.84 -0.81 0.55
N GLN A 30 11.36 -1.75 1.34
CA GLN A 30 12.06 -1.42 2.58
C GLN A 30 13.21 -0.44 2.33
N GLU A 31 14.02 -0.68 1.29
CA GLU A 31 15.12 0.18 0.87
C GLU A 31 14.62 1.56 0.41
N VAL A 32 13.57 1.61 -0.41
CA VAL A 32 12.94 2.87 -0.87
C VAL A 32 12.45 3.72 0.30
N PHE A 33 11.84 3.10 1.31
CA PHE A 33 11.34 3.78 2.50
C PHE A 33 12.42 4.06 3.54
N GLY A 34 13.64 3.53 3.39
CA GLY A 34 14.69 3.62 4.40
C GLY A 34 14.30 2.95 5.73
N PHE A 35 13.38 1.97 5.70
CA PHE A 35 12.94 1.31 6.92
C PHE A 35 14.01 0.35 7.43
N THR A 36 14.23 0.36 8.75
CA THR A 36 15.14 -0.57 9.42
C THR A 36 14.60 -2.01 9.42
N SER A 37 13.30 -2.20 9.17
CA SER A 37 12.63 -3.51 9.13
C SER A 37 11.49 -3.53 8.08
N PRO A 38 11.23 -4.68 7.42
CA PRO A 38 10.14 -4.82 6.46
C PRO A 38 8.75 -4.94 7.10
N GLN A 39 8.65 -4.94 8.44
CA GLN A 39 7.42 -5.28 9.15
C GLN A 39 6.24 -4.36 8.79
N ALA A 40 6.48 -3.05 8.59
CA ALA A 40 5.43 -2.12 8.18
C ALA A 40 4.81 -2.53 6.84
N ILE A 41 5.65 -2.90 5.86
CA ILE A 41 5.21 -3.32 4.53
C ILE A 41 4.40 -4.63 4.60
N TYR A 42 4.80 -5.59 5.45
CA TYR A 42 4.00 -6.79 5.69
C TYR A 42 2.64 -6.47 6.33
N LYS A 43 2.60 -5.61 7.35
CA LYS A 43 1.34 -5.17 7.99
C LYS A 43 0.39 -4.52 6.98
N TRP A 44 0.90 -3.69 6.07
CA TRP A 44 0.12 -3.10 5.00
C TRP A 44 -0.46 -4.17 4.07
N GLN A 45 0.37 -5.07 3.56
CA GLN A 45 -0.06 -6.10 2.62
C GLN A 45 -1.04 -7.11 3.22
N TRP A 46 -0.95 -7.38 4.53
CA TRP A 46 -1.89 -8.24 5.25
C TRP A 46 -3.17 -7.52 5.70
N GLY A 47 -3.27 -6.21 5.45
CA GLY A 47 -4.42 -5.39 5.84
C GLY A 47 -4.58 -5.26 7.35
N GLN A 48 -3.47 -5.27 8.10
CA GLN A 48 -3.48 -5.02 9.55
C GLN A 48 -3.52 -3.52 9.86
N THR A 49 -2.83 -2.72 9.04
CA THR A 49 -2.81 -1.25 9.11
C THR A 49 -2.72 -0.69 7.71
N LEU A 50 -3.17 0.54 7.49
CA LEU A 50 -2.91 1.28 6.26
C LEU A 50 -1.51 1.93 6.32
N PRO A 51 -0.84 2.16 5.17
CA PRO A 51 0.21 3.16 5.10
C PRO A 51 -0.39 4.53 5.41
N ASP A 52 0.38 5.40 6.06
CA ASP A 52 0.00 6.81 6.20
C ASP A 52 -0.01 7.52 4.83
N ILE A 53 -0.51 8.76 4.82
CA ILE A 53 -0.63 9.57 3.60
C ILE A 53 0.72 9.75 2.90
N SER A 54 1.80 9.99 3.64
CA SER A 54 3.14 10.18 3.08
C SER A 54 3.62 8.91 2.37
N ASN A 55 3.43 7.76 3.01
CA ASN A 55 3.78 6.47 2.45
C ASN A 55 2.92 6.12 1.22
N LEU A 56 1.62 6.44 1.24
CA LEU A 56 0.74 6.27 0.08
C LEU A 56 1.19 7.12 -1.11
N LEU A 57 1.62 8.37 -0.89
CA LEU A 57 2.13 9.23 -1.96
C LEU A 57 3.43 8.69 -2.56
N VAL A 58 4.31 8.11 -1.74
CA VAL A 58 5.54 7.44 -2.23
C VAL A 58 5.17 6.22 -3.07
N LEU A 59 4.28 5.35 -2.59
CA LEU A 59 3.81 4.18 -3.33
C LEU A 59 3.16 4.56 -4.67
N ALA A 60 2.30 5.58 -4.66
CA ALA A 60 1.63 6.10 -5.84
C ALA A 60 2.64 6.56 -6.91
N LYS A 61 3.65 7.35 -6.50
CA LYS A 61 4.74 7.78 -7.39
C LYS A 61 5.58 6.61 -7.91
N LEU A 62 5.93 5.68 -7.02
CA LEU A 62 6.76 4.51 -7.33
C LEU A 62 6.11 3.58 -8.35
N TRP A 63 4.78 3.44 -8.31
CA TRP A 63 4.03 2.55 -9.19
C TRP A 63 3.30 3.28 -10.33
N HIS A 64 3.53 4.59 -10.48
CA HIS A 64 2.90 5.42 -11.51
C HIS A 64 1.35 5.36 -11.51
N VAL A 65 0.75 5.39 -10.31
CA VAL A 65 -0.70 5.39 -10.11
C VAL A 65 -1.12 6.53 -9.18
N SER A 66 -2.42 6.83 -9.09
CA SER A 66 -2.95 7.72 -8.05
C SER A 66 -3.11 6.97 -6.71
N VAL A 67 -3.31 7.70 -5.61
CA VAL A 67 -3.57 7.10 -4.29
C VAL A 67 -4.89 6.32 -4.30
N GLU A 68 -5.89 6.82 -5.02
CA GLU A 68 -7.21 6.19 -5.19
C GLU A 68 -7.11 4.82 -5.87
N ASN A 69 -6.12 4.61 -6.75
CA ASN A 69 -5.87 3.31 -7.38
C ASN A 69 -5.25 2.27 -6.42
N ILE A 70 -4.72 2.72 -5.28
CA ILE A 70 -4.19 1.88 -4.20
C ILE A 70 -5.30 1.52 -3.21
N LEU A 71 -6.16 2.47 -2.89
CA LEU A 71 -7.24 2.32 -1.91
C LEU A 71 -8.43 1.55 -2.50
N VAL A 72 -8.99 0.64 -1.70
CA VAL A 72 -10.23 -0.07 -2.07
C VAL A 72 -11.33 0.32 -1.09
N LEU A 73 -12.48 0.74 -1.62
CA LEU A 73 -13.66 1.10 -0.82
C LEU A 73 -14.51 -0.14 -0.52
N GLN A 74 -15.23 -0.11 0.59
CA GLN A 74 -16.31 -1.06 0.89
C GLN A 74 -17.50 -0.79 -0.04
N ASP A 75 -18.20 -1.87 -0.39
CA ASP A 75 -19.44 -1.84 -1.18
C ASP A 75 -20.61 -1.27 -0.37
#